data_AF-A0A221NM77-F1
#
_entry.id   AF-A0A221NM77-F1
#
_cell.length_a   1.000
_cell.length_b   1.000
_cell.length_c   1.000
_cell.angle_alpha   90.00
_cell.angle_beta   90.00
_cell.angle_gamma   90.00
#
_symmetry.space_group_name_H-M   'P 1'
#
loop_
_entity.id
_entity.type
_entity.pdbx_description
1 polymer ?
#
loop_
_entity_poly.entity_id
_entity_poly.type
_entity_poly.pdbx_seq_one_letter_code
_entity_poly.pdbx_strand_id
1 'polypeptide(L)'
;MVAQPTTPRTTLRTFVSALGVILALLLTAVAVPAAWVDQNIVKEEGFVRIAGSLGNDPDFQNRLATAAVGTFESSVDLPGPIQSLAADALRNAATGMQSWSDYPQAWEETVRNSHRLNFGTVAGAEDSAASTALVLDIGPLVRLIRDHFAEATRIRLDVPAESLVSLGEPSHRQLVEGVAAFAPLWWIAAAGALVSALLALAAARRRSLALVFLGLGGLALAALWTAGADLAGGMVGSLASANGVAELFKNEFLATARNGFGQWVWIAAVVSGAVLVVGVIAGVVSGRRGSRSARS
;
A
#
# COMPACT_ATOMS: atom_id res chain seq x y z
N MET A 1 -56.06 25.78 19.74
CA MET A 1 -54.96 25.04 19.07
C MET A 1 -53.65 25.72 19.48
N VAL A 2 -53.01 25.24 20.55
CA VAL A 2 -51.71 25.76 20.99
C VAL A 2 -50.64 24.84 20.42
N ALA A 3 -49.83 25.38 19.50
CA ALA A 3 -48.66 24.68 18.99
C ALA A 3 -47.69 24.44 20.16
N GLN A 4 -47.46 23.17 20.51
CA GLN A 4 -46.49 22.85 21.54
C GLN A 4 -45.08 23.20 21.03
N PRO A 5 -44.27 23.94 21.83
CA PRO A 5 -42.90 24.24 21.46
C PRO A 5 -42.09 22.95 21.42
N THR A 6 -41.52 22.64 20.26
CA THR A 6 -40.57 21.54 20.10
C THR A 6 -39.40 21.77 21.05
N THR A 7 -39.20 20.87 22.01
CA THR A 7 -38.16 21.00 23.03
C THR A 7 -36.75 21.05 22.40
N PRO A 8 -35.92 22.08 22.69
CA PRO A 8 -34.60 22.30 22.05
C PRO A 8 -33.57 21.19 22.34
N ARG A 9 -33.80 20.36 23.37
CA ARG A 9 -32.90 19.27 23.75
C ARG A 9 -32.95 18.06 22.81
N THR A 10 -34.10 17.82 22.15
CA THR A 10 -34.27 16.69 21.22
C THR A 10 -33.67 16.95 19.84
N THR A 11 -33.67 18.20 19.39
CA THR A 11 -33.01 18.62 18.15
C THR A 11 -31.49 18.57 18.31
N LEU A 12 -30.95 19.06 19.43
CA LEU A 12 -29.51 19.04 19.70
C LEU A 12 -28.91 17.62 19.70
N ARG A 13 -29.56 16.65 20.37
CA ARG A 13 -29.08 15.26 20.41
C ARG A 13 -29.08 14.60 19.03
N THR A 14 -30.07 14.91 18.19
CA THR A 14 -30.15 14.39 16.82
C THR A 14 -29.06 15.00 15.95
N PHE A 15 -28.80 16.30 16.10
CA PHE A 15 -27.71 17.00 15.42
C PHE A 15 -26.34 16.43 15.81
N VAL A 16 -26.05 16.26 17.10
CA VAL A 16 -24.80 15.65 17.59
C VAL A 16 -24.63 14.22 17.06
N SER A 17 -25.72 13.45 17.00
CA SER A 17 -25.68 12.09 16.46
C SER A 17 -25.33 12.09 14.97
N ALA A 18 -25.97 12.94 14.17
CA ALA A 18 -25.69 13.06 12.74
C ALA A 18 -24.24 13.53 12.48
N LEU A 19 -23.80 14.55 13.22
CA LEU A 19 -22.43 15.07 13.12
C LEU A 19 -21.40 14.01 13.52
N GLY A 20 -21.66 13.24 14.58
CA GLY A 20 -20.77 12.16 15.01
C GLY A 20 -20.66 11.04 13.98
N VAL A 21 -21.74 10.67 13.29
CA VAL A 21 -21.70 9.71 12.18
C VAL A 21 -20.83 10.24 11.03
N ILE A 22 -21.06 11.48 10.62
CA ILE A 22 -20.30 12.11 9.53
C ILE A 22 -18.81 12.17 9.89
N LEU A 23 -18.49 12.64 11.09
CA LEU A 23 -17.10 12.75 11.54
C LEU A 23 -16.44 11.38 11.66
N ALA A 24 -17.16 10.37 12.15
CA ALA A 24 -16.65 8.99 12.19
C ALA A 24 -16.31 8.47 10.79
N LEU A 25 -17.18 8.70 9.81
CA LEU A 25 -16.95 8.27 8.42
C LEU A 25 -15.78 9.02 7.78
N LEU A 26 -15.70 10.35 7.94
CA LEU A 26 -14.60 11.15 7.39
C LEU A 26 -13.24 10.74 7.97
N LEU A 27 -13.17 10.53 9.27
CA LEU A 27 -11.94 10.10 9.92
C LEU A 27 -11.57 8.66 9.53
N THR A 28 -12.55 7.76 9.39
CA THR A 28 -12.34 6.39 8.89
C THR A 28 -11.82 6.41 7.46
N ALA A 29 -12.36 7.29 6.60
CA ALA A 29 -11.99 7.43 5.19
C ALA A 29 -10.48 7.65 5.01
N VAL A 30 -9.85 8.37 5.95
CA VAL A 30 -8.41 8.66 5.95
C VAL A 30 -7.64 7.63 6.77
N ALA A 31 -8.16 7.21 7.94
CA ALA A 31 -7.46 6.32 8.85
C ALA A 31 -7.13 4.96 8.23
N VAL A 32 -8.07 4.37 7.46
CA VAL A 32 -7.89 3.03 6.90
C VAL A 32 -6.80 2.99 5.81
N PRO A 33 -6.82 3.85 4.77
CA PRO A 33 -5.71 3.93 3.81
C PRO A 33 -4.38 4.29 4.48
N ALA A 34 -4.36 5.25 5.41
CA ALA A 34 -3.14 5.64 6.12
C ALA A 34 -2.54 4.48 6.93
N ALA A 35 -3.38 3.72 7.63
CA ALA A 35 -2.94 2.53 8.38
C ALA A 35 -2.38 1.45 7.44
N TRP A 36 -3.02 1.22 6.30
CA TRP A 36 -2.52 0.26 5.31
C TRP A 36 -1.15 0.68 4.79
N VAL A 37 -1.00 1.95 4.41
CA VAL A 37 0.27 2.49 3.90
C VAL A 37 1.38 2.41 4.96
N ASP A 38 1.10 2.81 6.20
CA ASP A 38 2.03 2.68 7.32
C ASP A 38 2.51 1.23 7.50
N GLN A 39 1.57 0.27 7.49
CA GLN A 39 1.84 -1.14 7.77
C GLN A 39 2.46 -1.92 6.62
N ASN A 40 2.32 -1.46 5.37
CA ASN A 40 2.68 -2.23 4.18
C ASN A 40 3.70 -1.53 3.28
N ILE A 41 3.91 -0.21 3.43
CA ILE A 41 4.83 0.56 2.59
C ILE A 41 5.89 1.23 3.46
N VAL A 42 5.49 1.92 4.53
CA VAL A 42 6.42 2.68 5.39
C VAL A 42 7.23 1.75 6.29
N LYS A 43 6.60 0.73 6.88
CA LYS A 43 7.31 -0.27 7.70
C LYS A 43 8.02 -1.30 6.84
N GLU A 44 9.31 -1.54 7.12
CA GLU A 44 10.20 -2.45 6.39
C GLU A 44 9.57 -3.83 6.20
N GLU A 45 9.15 -4.50 7.28
CA GLU A 45 8.57 -5.85 7.21
C GLU A 45 7.28 -5.91 6.37
N GLY A 46 6.52 -4.82 6.34
CA GLY A 46 5.34 -4.67 5.50
C GLY A 46 5.71 -4.63 4.02
N PHE A 47 6.68 -3.78 3.71
CA PHE A 47 7.17 -3.59 2.35
C PHE A 47 7.84 -4.85 1.81
N VAL A 48 8.70 -5.48 2.61
CA VAL A 48 9.38 -6.73 2.27
C VAL A 48 8.37 -7.84 2.00
N ARG A 49 7.27 -7.94 2.78
CA ARG A 49 6.21 -8.92 2.50
C ARG A 49 5.56 -8.72 1.12
N ILE A 50 5.35 -7.47 0.69
CA ILE A 50 4.76 -7.17 -0.62
C ILE A 50 5.78 -7.34 -1.74
N ALA A 51 6.86 -6.54 -1.73
CA ALA A 51 7.85 -6.52 -2.79
C ALA A 51 8.70 -7.79 -2.84
N GLY A 52 8.97 -8.42 -1.69
CA GLY A 52 9.68 -9.70 -1.63
C GLY A 52 8.89 -10.84 -2.28
N SER A 53 7.56 -10.79 -2.26
CA SER A 53 6.71 -11.81 -2.91
C SER A 53 6.90 -11.85 -4.43
N LEU A 54 7.28 -10.73 -5.06
CA LEU A 54 7.56 -10.66 -6.49
C LEU A 54 8.73 -11.57 -6.89
N GLY A 55 9.74 -11.71 -6.03
CA GLY A 55 10.87 -12.61 -6.28
C GLY A 55 10.49 -14.09 -6.29
N ASN A 56 9.26 -14.46 -5.93
CA ASN A 56 8.77 -15.83 -6.04
C ASN A 56 7.91 -16.07 -7.29
N ASP A 57 7.65 -15.05 -8.10
CA ASP A 57 6.86 -15.15 -9.33
C ASP A 57 7.79 -15.41 -10.54
N PRO A 58 7.76 -16.61 -11.16
CA PRO A 58 8.59 -16.93 -12.32
C PRO A 58 8.35 -16.00 -13.52
N ASP A 59 7.12 -15.52 -13.69
CA ASP A 59 6.77 -14.62 -14.78
C ASP A 59 7.40 -13.24 -14.56
N PHE A 60 7.36 -12.73 -13.32
CA PHE A 60 8.07 -11.51 -12.92
C PHE A 60 9.58 -11.66 -13.14
N GLN A 61 10.16 -12.75 -12.65
CA GLN A 61 11.58 -13.03 -12.77
C GLN A 61 12.05 -13.01 -14.24
N ASN A 62 11.32 -13.67 -15.15
CA ASN A 62 11.63 -13.67 -16.58
C ASN A 62 11.50 -12.27 -17.23
N ARG A 63 10.46 -11.51 -16.86
CA ARG A 63 10.30 -10.12 -17.30
C ARG A 63 11.45 -9.23 -16.80
N LEU A 64 11.87 -9.44 -15.55
CA LEU A 64 12.96 -8.69 -14.92
C LEU A 64 14.30 -8.94 -15.61
N ALA A 65 14.61 -10.20 -15.92
CA ALA A 65 15.78 -10.57 -16.70
C ALA A 65 15.79 -9.87 -18.07
N THR A 66 14.65 -9.89 -18.77
CA THR A 66 14.49 -9.22 -20.07
C THR A 66 14.67 -7.71 -19.95
N ALA A 67 14.07 -7.08 -18.94
CA ALA A 67 14.18 -5.65 -18.69
C ALA A 67 15.61 -5.22 -18.32
N ALA A 68 16.34 -6.05 -17.57
CA ALA A 68 17.73 -5.81 -17.21
C ALA A 68 18.64 -5.82 -18.45
N VAL A 69 18.45 -6.77 -19.35
CA VAL A 69 19.19 -6.85 -20.62
C VAL A 69 18.91 -5.62 -21.49
N GLY A 70 17.64 -5.24 -21.67
CA GLY A 70 17.30 -4.04 -22.45
C GLY A 70 17.86 -2.75 -21.82
N THR A 71 17.89 -2.68 -20.49
CA THR A 71 18.52 -1.54 -19.78
C THR A 71 20.03 -1.51 -20.03
N PHE A 72 20.71 -2.65 -19.97
CA PHE A 72 22.14 -2.76 -20.27
C PHE A 72 22.47 -2.31 -21.71
N GLU A 73 21.74 -2.81 -22.70
CA GLU A 73 21.93 -2.45 -24.12
C GLU A 73 21.73 -0.95 -24.36
N SER A 74 20.80 -0.30 -23.65
CA SER A 74 20.57 1.14 -23.76
C SER A 74 21.58 2.00 -23.00
N SER A 75 22.24 1.45 -21.97
CA SER A 75 23.10 2.21 -21.05
C SER A 75 24.58 2.08 -21.34
N VAL A 76 25.00 1.02 -22.05
CA VAL A 76 26.40 0.74 -22.35
C VAL A 76 26.61 0.72 -23.86
N ASP A 77 27.42 1.65 -24.36
CA ASP A 77 27.80 1.69 -25.77
C ASP A 77 29.03 0.79 -25.99
N LEU A 78 28.79 -0.38 -26.61
CA LEU A 78 29.81 -1.37 -26.95
C LEU A 78 29.72 -1.71 -28.44
N PRO A 79 30.84 -2.13 -29.07
CA PRO A 79 30.79 -2.69 -30.42
C PRO A 79 29.78 -3.84 -30.48
N GLY A 80 28.91 -3.86 -31.49
CA GLY A 80 27.76 -4.79 -31.58
C GLY A 80 28.03 -6.27 -31.28
N PRO A 81 29.14 -6.88 -31.77
CA PRO A 81 29.48 -8.26 -31.42
C PRO A 81 29.78 -8.48 -29.94
N ILE A 82 30.38 -7.49 -29.26
CA ILE A 82 30.70 -7.56 -27.83
C ILE A 82 29.44 -7.29 -27.00
N GLN A 83 28.60 -6.34 -27.44
CA GLN A 83 27.35 -6.00 -26.78
C GLN A 83 26.39 -7.20 -26.76
N SER A 84 26.22 -7.88 -27.90
CA SER A 84 25.37 -9.07 -28.01
C SER A 84 25.84 -10.22 -27.12
N LEU A 85 27.15 -10.50 -27.09
CA LEU A 85 27.72 -11.50 -26.19
C LEU A 85 27.49 -11.15 -24.70
N ALA A 86 27.66 -9.89 -24.32
CA ALA A 86 27.41 -9.44 -22.95
C ALA A 86 25.91 -9.51 -22.58
N ALA A 87 25.03 -9.13 -23.51
CA ALA A 87 23.58 -9.22 -23.34
C ALA A 87 23.11 -10.68 -23.17
N ASP A 88 23.63 -11.60 -23.97
CA ASP A 88 23.32 -13.04 -23.85
C ASP A 88 23.88 -13.64 -22.56
N ALA A 89 25.10 -13.25 -22.16
CA ALA A 89 25.67 -13.67 -20.88
C ALA A 89 24.83 -13.16 -19.70
N LEU A 90 24.40 -11.90 -19.73
CA LEU A 90 23.53 -11.31 -18.71
C LEU A 90 22.16 -12.00 -18.67
N ARG A 91 21.57 -12.27 -19.84
CA ARG A 91 20.30 -13.00 -19.95
C ARG A 91 20.42 -14.39 -19.33
N ASN A 92 21.45 -15.15 -19.69
CA ASN A 92 21.70 -16.49 -19.17
C ASN A 92 21.99 -16.50 -17.67
N ALA A 93 22.74 -15.52 -17.17
CA ALA A 93 22.98 -15.36 -15.73
C ALA A 93 21.67 -15.05 -14.98
N ALA A 94 20.86 -14.13 -15.51
CA ALA A 94 19.61 -13.73 -14.89
C ALA A 94 18.56 -14.84 -14.90
N THR A 95 18.41 -15.59 -16.00
CA THR A 95 17.49 -16.74 -16.07
C THR A 95 18.02 -17.94 -15.30
N GLY A 96 19.34 -18.16 -15.29
CA GLY A 96 19.96 -19.24 -14.51
C GLY A 96 19.81 -19.03 -13.00
N MET A 97 19.99 -17.79 -12.53
CA MET A 97 19.88 -17.43 -11.11
C MET A 97 18.52 -17.78 -10.51
N GLN A 98 17.45 -17.65 -11.29
CA GLN A 98 16.08 -17.92 -10.84
C GLN A 98 15.86 -19.36 -10.38
N SER A 99 16.70 -20.28 -10.85
CA SER A 99 16.67 -21.69 -10.43
C SER A 99 17.42 -21.97 -9.13
N TRP A 100 18.20 -21.00 -8.61
CA TRP A 100 18.99 -21.18 -7.42
C TRP A 100 18.13 -21.05 -6.16
N SER A 101 18.34 -21.95 -5.19
CA SER A 101 17.53 -22.02 -3.96
C SER A 101 17.68 -20.81 -3.04
N ASP A 102 18.77 -20.05 -3.17
CA ASP A 102 19.12 -18.85 -2.43
C ASP A 102 18.66 -17.55 -3.11
N TYR A 103 18.14 -17.62 -4.34
CA TYR A 103 17.58 -16.45 -5.04
C TYR A 103 16.48 -15.71 -4.26
N PRO A 104 15.46 -16.38 -3.69
CA PRO A 104 14.41 -15.69 -2.95
C PRO A 104 14.96 -14.88 -1.76
N GLN A 105 15.98 -15.41 -1.07
CA GLN A 105 16.63 -14.72 0.03
C GLN A 105 17.42 -13.49 -0.46
N ALA A 106 18.15 -13.62 -1.56
CA ALA A 106 18.87 -12.50 -2.15
C ALA A 106 17.92 -11.39 -2.63
N TRP A 107 16.77 -11.75 -3.21
CA TRP A 107 15.73 -10.79 -3.59
C TRP A 107 15.13 -10.08 -2.37
N GLU A 108 14.83 -10.83 -1.30
CA GLU A 108 14.32 -10.25 -0.06
C GLU A 108 15.30 -9.22 0.52
N GLU A 109 16.59 -9.55 0.56
CA GLU A 109 17.64 -8.64 1.02
C GLU A 109 17.74 -7.40 0.12
N THR A 110 17.61 -7.56 -1.21
CA THR A 110 17.57 -6.43 -2.16
C THR A 110 16.43 -5.48 -1.85
N VAL A 111 15.22 -6.00 -1.66
CA VAL A 111 14.04 -5.19 -1.33
C VAL A 111 14.18 -4.53 0.04
N ARG A 112 14.71 -5.25 1.04
CA ARG A 112 14.93 -4.75 2.40
C ARG A 112 15.96 -3.61 2.43
N ASN A 113 17.10 -3.77 1.77
CA ASN A 113 18.12 -2.73 1.66
C ASN A 113 17.60 -1.50 0.92
N SER A 114 16.88 -1.73 -0.17
CA SER A 114 16.22 -0.65 -0.91
C SER A 114 15.26 0.13 -0.03
N HIS A 115 14.47 -0.55 0.81
CA HIS A 115 13.58 0.13 1.75
C HIS A 115 14.35 1.04 2.71
N ARG A 116 15.43 0.54 3.31
CA ARG A 116 16.29 1.32 4.23
C ARG A 116 16.94 2.53 3.57
N LEU A 117 17.35 2.41 2.31
CA LEU A 117 17.93 3.53 1.56
C LEU A 117 16.89 4.61 1.21
N ASN A 118 15.64 4.21 0.98
CA ASN A 118 14.57 5.12 0.58
C ASN A 118 13.79 5.73 1.76
N PHE A 119 13.65 5.00 2.86
CA PHE A 119 12.87 5.41 4.04
C PHE A 119 13.72 5.63 5.29
N GLY A 120 14.95 5.14 5.33
CA GLY A 120 15.85 5.26 6.47
C GLY A 120 16.71 6.53 6.41
N THR A 121 17.11 7.01 7.59
CA THR A 121 18.13 8.04 7.75
C THR A 121 19.51 7.37 7.72
N VAL A 122 19.99 6.93 6.56
CA VAL A 122 21.35 6.38 6.47
C VAL A 122 22.34 7.53 6.67
N ALA A 123 23.23 7.40 7.67
CA ALA A 123 24.33 8.34 7.87
C ALA A 123 25.21 8.34 6.61
N GLY A 124 25.27 9.47 5.89
CA GLY A 124 25.97 9.59 4.60
C GLY A 124 25.06 9.77 3.38
N ALA A 125 23.73 9.79 3.57
CA ALA A 125 22.78 10.05 2.49
C ALA A 125 22.84 11.49 1.92
N GLU A 126 23.53 12.43 2.58
CA GLU A 126 23.66 13.81 2.09
C GLU A 126 24.61 13.94 0.88
N ASP A 127 25.57 13.01 0.71
CA ASP A 127 26.60 13.06 -0.35
C ASP A 127 26.42 12.01 -1.47
N SER A 128 25.41 11.13 -1.37
CA SER A 128 25.21 10.05 -2.35
C SER A 128 24.19 10.45 -3.42
N ALA A 129 24.36 10.03 -4.68
CA ALA A 129 23.32 10.16 -5.72
C ALA A 129 21.98 9.48 -5.35
N ALA A 130 22.01 8.61 -4.33
CA ALA A 130 20.86 8.07 -3.62
C ALA A 130 20.03 9.12 -2.83
N SER A 131 20.49 10.37 -2.74
CA SER A 131 19.86 11.44 -1.95
C SER A 131 18.61 12.00 -2.62
N THR A 132 18.55 11.99 -3.96
CA THR A 132 17.52 12.74 -4.67
C THR A 132 16.42 11.82 -5.22
N ALA A 133 16.74 10.65 -5.77
CA ALA A 133 15.78 9.70 -6.37
C ALA A 133 15.53 8.45 -5.51
N LEU A 134 14.48 7.69 -5.81
CA LEU A 134 14.25 6.36 -5.23
C LEU A 134 15.22 5.34 -5.85
N VAL A 135 15.81 4.45 -5.04
CA VAL A 135 16.84 3.50 -5.47
C VAL A 135 16.50 2.05 -5.13
N LEU A 136 16.99 1.12 -5.95
CA LEU A 136 16.96 -0.33 -5.73
C LEU A 136 18.39 -0.84 -5.54
N ASP A 137 18.69 -1.45 -4.39
CA ASP A 137 19.98 -2.10 -4.11
C ASP A 137 19.97 -3.54 -4.64
N ILE A 138 20.53 -3.73 -5.84
CA ILE A 138 20.73 -5.06 -6.45
C ILE A 138 22.03 -5.73 -5.96
N GLY A 139 22.79 -5.12 -5.05
CA GLY A 139 24.02 -5.67 -4.48
C GLY A 139 23.89 -7.12 -4.00
N PRO A 140 22.82 -7.50 -3.25
CA PRO A 140 22.56 -8.90 -2.90
C PRO A 140 22.50 -9.86 -4.08
N LEU A 141 21.84 -9.47 -5.18
CA LEU A 141 21.77 -10.29 -6.40
C LEU A 141 23.14 -10.38 -7.09
N VAL A 142 23.92 -9.29 -7.12
CA VAL A 142 25.26 -9.33 -7.72
C VAL A 142 26.21 -10.22 -6.91
N ARG A 143 26.11 -10.19 -5.58
CA ARG A 143 26.85 -11.12 -4.69
C ARG A 143 26.47 -12.57 -4.94
N LEU A 144 25.17 -12.83 -5.15
CA LEU A 144 24.68 -14.16 -5.48
C LEU A 144 25.31 -14.68 -6.79
N ILE A 145 25.36 -13.87 -7.85
CA ILE A 145 26.05 -14.23 -9.12
C ILE A 145 27.52 -14.54 -8.85
N ARG A 146 28.21 -13.66 -8.12
CA ARG A 146 29.63 -13.81 -7.79
C ARG A 146 29.91 -15.11 -7.08
N ASP A 147 29.09 -15.47 -6.09
CA ASP A 147 29.32 -16.64 -5.25
C ASP A 147 29.15 -17.94 -6.04
N HIS A 148 28.08 -18.05 -6.85
CA HIS A 148 27.89 -19.19 -7.76
C HIS A 148 28.95 -19.27 -8.87
N PHE A 149 29.39 -18.13 -9.41
CA PHE A 149 30.47 -18.08 -10.40
C PHE A 149 31.81 -18.55 -9.80
N ALA A 150 32.12 -18.10 -8.58
CA ALA A 150 33.33 -18.49 -7.87
C ALA A 150 33.31 -19.98 -7.52
N GLU A 151 32.16 -20.56 -7.20
CA GLU A 151 32.01 -22.01 -6.99
C GLU A 151 32.28 -22.80 -8.27
N ALA A 152 31.73 -22.35 -9.40
CA ALA A 152 31.89 -23.02 -10.69
C ALA A 152 33.30 -22.92 -11.28
N THR A 153 33.98 -21.78 -11.11
CA THR A 153 35.25 -21.48 -11.81
C THR A 153 36.47 -21.39 -10.90
N ARG A 154 36.28 -21.31 -9.57
CA ARG A 154 37.29 -20.95 -8.56
C ARG A 154 37.93 -19.56 -8.72
N ILE A 155 37.38 -18.71 -9.58
CA ILE A 155 37.85 -17.32 -9.77
C ILE A 155 37.04 -16.40 -8.85
N ARG A 156 37.72 -15.55 -8.09
CA ARG A 156 37.08 -14.53 -7.24
C ARG A 156 36.97 -13.22 -7.99
N LEU A 157 35.75 -12.71 -8.12
CA LEU A 157 35.47 -11.38 -8.66
C LEU A 157 35.28 -10.41 -7.50
N ASP A 158 35.88 -9.23 -7.60
CA ASP A 158 35.61 -8.13 -6.67
C ASP A 158 34.35 -7.40 -7.14
N VAL A 159 33.35 -7.30 -6.27
CA VAL A 159 32.03 -6.75 -6.59
C VAL A 159 31.68 -5.73 -5.50
N PRO A 160 31.17 -4.54 -5.86
CA PRO A 160 30.72 -3.54 -4.90
C PRO A 160 29.75 -4.11 -3.86
N ALA A 161 29.85 -3.63 -2.62
CA ALA A 161 28.93 -4.01 -1.55
C ALA A 161 27.49 -3.56 -1.83
N GLU A 162 27.33 -2.41 -2.49
CA GLU A 162 26.05 -1.85 -2.94
C GLU A 162 26.08 -1.68 -4.45
N SER A 163 24.97 -2.01 -5.10
CA SER A 163 24.79 -1.75 -6.53
C SER A 163 23.42 -1.12 -6.71
N LEU A 164 23.41 0.19 -6.95
CA LEU A 164 22.19 0.99 -6.90
C LEU A 164 21.64 1.24 -8.31
N VAL A 165 20.37 0.90 -8.50
CA VAL A 165 19.60 1.22 -9.71
C VAL A 165 18.58 2.29 -9.36
N SER A 166 18.58 3.40 -10.09
CA SER A 166 17.54 4.43 -9.92
C SER A 166 16.18 3.90 -10.40
N LEU A 167 15.14 4.14 -9.61
CA LEU A 167 13.76 3.73 -9.89
C LEU A 167 12.90 4.87 -10.45
N GLY A 168 13.30 6.13 -10.28
CA GLY A 168 12.47 7.25 -10.71
C GLY A 168 13.14 8.61 -10.56
N GLU A 169 12.34 9.66 -10.71
CA GLU A 169 12.80 11.03 -10.60
C GLU A 169 12.86 11.53 -9.15
N PRO A 170 13.63 12.59 -8.88
CA PRO A 170 13.71 13.19 -7.56
C PRO A 170 12.40 13.67 -6.95
N SER A 171 11.48 14.14 -7.79
CA SER A 171 10.14 14.61 -7.39
C SER A 171 9.32 13.50 -6.72
N HIS A 172 9.56 12.24 -7.06
CA HIS A 172 8.86 11.09 -6.46
C HIS A 172 9.26 10.87 -5.00
N ARG A 173 10.50 11.22 -4.62
CA ARG A 173 10.98 11.08 -3.23
C ARG A 173 10.21 11.99 -2.29
N GLN A 174 9.93 13.23 -2.68
CA GLN A 174 9.15 14.17 -1.86
C GLN A 174 7.73 13.68 -1.58
N LEU A 175 7.10 13.00 -2.55
CA LEU A 175 5.79 12.38 -2.35
C LEU A 175 5.87 11.25 -1.33
N VAL A 176 6.89 10.40 -1.43
CA VAL A 176 7.13 9.29 -0.49
C VAL A 176 7.41 9.82 0.92
N GLU A 177 8.24 10.86 1.06
CA GLU A 177 8.55 11.50 2.34
C GLU A 177 7.30 12.10 2.99
N GLY A 178 6.47 12.81 2.21
CA GLY A 178 5.18 13.31 2.70
C GLY A 178 4.29 12.18 3.22
N VAL A 179 4.15 11.10 2.45
CA VAL A 179 3.38 9.93 2.86
C VAL A 179 3.96 9.29 4.13
N ALA A 180 5.28 9.13 4.20
CA ALA A 180 5.97 8.53 5.34
C ALA A 180 5.83 9.37 6.63
N ALA A 181 5.72 10.71 6.51
CA ALA A 181 5.51 11.59 7.64
C ALA A 181 4.07 11.50 8.21
N PHE A 182 3.06 11.34 7.35
CA PHE A 182 1.65 11.37 7.77
C PHE A 182 1.04 9.99 8.03
N ALA A 183 1.45 8.95 7.30
CA ALA A 183 0.87 7.61 7.44
C ALA A 183 0.95 7.07 8.88
N PRO A 184 2.05 7.22 9.64
CA PRO A 184 2.14 6.74 11.03
C PRO A 184 1.14 7.40 11.99
N LEU A 185 0.54 8.54 11.62
CA LEU A 185 -0.45 9.25 12.42
C LEU A 185 -1.88 8.70 12.25
N TRP A 186 -2.06 7.59 11.52
CA TRP A 186 -3.36 6.97 11.28
C TRP A 186 -4.16 6.70 12.56
N TRP A 187 -3.48 6.39 13.67
CA TRP A 187 -4.13 6.05 14.94
C TRP A 187 -4.90 7.23 15.54
N ILE A 188 -4.49 8.48 15.27
CA ILE A 188 -5.19 9.68 15.73
C ILE A 188 -6.55 9.77 15.03
N ALA A 189 -6.56 9.58 13.72
CA ALA A 189 -7.78 9.55 12.94
C ALA A 189 -8.67 8.37 13.34
N ALA A 190 -8.10 7.17 13.55
CA ALA A 190 -8.83 5.99 13.99
C ALA A 190 -9.47 6.19 15.38
N ALA A 191 -8.73 6.75 16.34
CA ALA A 191 -9.24 7.06 17.68
C ALA A 191 -10.36 8.10 17.61
N GLY A 192 -10.18 9.17 16.83
CA GLY A 192 -11.22 10.17 16.61
C GLY A 192 -12.46 9.58 15.95
N ALA A 193 -12.31 8.66 14.99
CA ALA A 193 -13.42 7.96 14.35
C ALA A 193 -14.21 7.13 15.36
N LEU A 194 -13.50 6.36 16.21
CA LEU A 194 -14.12 5.55 17.25
C LEU A 194 -14.89 6.41 18.26
N VAL A 195 -14.26 7.46 18.78
CA VAL A 195 -14.90 8.39 19.72
C VAL A 195 -16.15 9.03 19.09
N SER A 196 -16.05 9.46 17.83
CA SER A 196 -17.17 10.07 17.10
C SER A 196 -18.34 9.09 16.90
N ALA A 197 -18.04 7.83 16.57
CA ALA A 197 -19.06 6.79 16.44
C ALA A 197 -19.74 6.49 17.78
N LEU A 198 -18.98 6.41 18.88
CA LEU A 198 -19.52 6.20 20.22
C LEU A 198 -20.40 7.38 20.67
N LEU A 199 -19.95 8.63 20.44
CA LEU A 199 -20.75 9.83 20.71
C LEU A 199 -22.03 9.84 19.88
N ALA A 200 -21.96 9.43 18.61
CA ALA A 200 -23.12 9.35 17.74
C ALA A 200 -24.17 8.37 18.29
N LEU A 201 -23.73 7.19 18.74
CA LEU A 201 -24.59 6.15 19.32
C LEU A 201 -25.15 6.55 20.69
N ALA A 202 -24.36 7.26 21.51
CA ALA A 202 -24.78 7.76 22.82
C ALA A 202 -25.85 8.87 22.69
N ALA A 203 -25.70 9.76 21.72
CA ALA A 203 -26.64 10.84 21.44
C ALA A 203 -27.89 10.38 20.65
N ALA A 204 -27.79 9.27 19.91
CA ALA A 204 -28.86 8.77 19.05
C ALA A 204 -30.13 8.40 19.84
N ARG A 205 -31.24 9.07 19.50
CA ARG A 205 -32.58 8.71 20.00
C ARG A 205 -33.05 7.35 19.45
N ARG A 206 -32.59 6.98 18.25
CA ARG A 206 -32.83 5.69 17.60
C ARG A 206 -31.49 5.08 17.18
N ARG A 207 -30.85 4.35 18.10
CA ARG A 207 -29.53 3.71 17.87
C ARG A 207 -29.50 2.84 16.60
N SER A 208 -30.63 2.22 16.26
CA SER A 208 -30.79 1.45 15.01
C SER A 208 -30.55 2.28 13.74
N LEU A 209 -31.02 3.53 13.69
CA LEU A 209 -30.80 4.41 12.54
C LEU A 209 -29.33 4.82 12.41
N ALA A 210 -28.67 5.13 13.54
CA ALA A 210 -27.25 5.46 13.53
C ALA A 210 -26.40 4.29 13.00
N LEU A 211 -26.73 3.04 13.38
CA LEU A 211 -26.07 1.85 12.83
C LEU A 211 -26.33 1.66 11.34
N VAL A 212 -27.55 1.91 10.87
CA VAL A 212 -27.87 1.88 9.43
C VAL A 212 -27.03 2.90 8.66
N PHE A 213 -26.92 4.14 9.14
CA PHE A 213 -26.11 5.16 8.47
C PHE A 213 -24.61 4.88 8.55
N LEU A 214 -24.10 4.35 9.66
CA LEU A 214 -22.70 3.91 9.76
C LEU A 214 -22.41 2.76 8.80
N GLY A 215 -23.31 1.78 8.70
CA GLY A 215 -23.16 0.64 7.79
C GLY A 215 -23.22 1.06 6.32
N LEU A 216 -24.20 1.89 5.94
CA LEU A 216 -24.28 2.45 4.59
C LEU A 216 -23.08 3.33 4.25
N GLY A 217 -22.66 4.18 5.19
CA GLY A 217 -21.48 5.03 5.04
C GLY A 217 -20.21 4.21 4.87
N GLY A 218 -20.03 3.16 5.66
CA GLY A 218 -18.89 2.25 5.54
C GLY A 218 -18.85 1.50 4.21
N LEU A 219 -20.01 1.06 3.69
CA LEU A 219 -20.11 0.49 2.34
C LEU A 219 -19.77 1.53 1.25
N ALA A 220 -20.21 2.77 1.42
CA ALA A 220 -19.85 3.86 0.51
C ALA A 220 -18.34 4.16 0.56
N LEU A 221 -17.71 4.10 1.73
CA LEU A 221 -16.26 4.22 1.87
C LEU A 221 -15.52 3.07 1.20
N ALA A 222 -16.01 1.84 1.32
CA ALA A 222 -15.43 0.70 0.61
C ALA A 222 -15.44 0.92 -0.92
N ALA A 223 -16.58 1.36 -1.47
CA ALA A 223 -16.68 1.72 -2.89
C ALA A 223 -15.74 2.88 -3.26
N LEU A 224 -15.65 3.91 -2.41
CA LEU A 224 -14.76 5.05 -2.60
C LEU A 224 -13.29 4.62 -2.61
N TRP A 225 -12.87 3.72 -1.73
CA TRP A 225 -11.50 3.22 -1.68
C TRP A 225 -11.14 2.36 -2.89
N THR A 226 -12.05 1.52 -3.38
CA THR A 226 -11.83 0.77 -4.64
C THR A 226 -11.58 1.73 -5.80
N ALA A 227 -12.49 2.69 -6.01
CA ALA A 227 -12.33 3.69 -7.07
C ALA A 227 -11.07 4.55 -6.88
N GLY A 228 -10.78 4.92 -5.63
CA GLY A 228 -9.58 5.67 -5.27
C GLY A 228 -8.28 4.91 -5.57
N ALA A 229 -8.23 3.60 -5.33
CA ALA A 229 -7.06 2.77 -5.62
C ALA A 229 -6.84 2.58 -7.13
N ASP A 230 -7.93 2.48 -7.90
CA ASP A 230 -7.87 2.42 -9.36
C ASP A 230 -7.35 3.74 -9.95
N LEU A 231 -7.88 4.88 -9.48
CA LEU A 231 -7.41 6.20 -9.89
C LEU A 231 -5.95 6.44 -9.46
N ALA A 232 -5.61 6.16 -8.20
CA ALA A 232 -4.27 6.36 -7.67
C ALA A 232 -3.23 5.56 -8.44
N GLY A 233 -3.46 4.28 -8.70
CA GLY A 233 -2.50 3.52 -9.50
C GLY A 233 -2.51 3.86 -10.99
N GLY A 234 -3.58 4.44 -11.54
CA GLY A 234 -3.54 5.03 -12.88
C GLY A 234 -2.57 6.22 -12.93
N MET A 235 -2.65 7.09 -11.92
CA MET A 235 -1.73 8.23 -11.78
C MET A 235 -0.29 7.76 -11.56
N VAL A 236 -0.05 6.82 -10.64
CA VAL A 236 1.29 6.28 -10.37
C VAL A 236 1.85 5.52 -11.57
N GLY A 237 1.02 4.74 -12.27
CA GLY A 237 1.41 4.02 -13.48
C GLY A 237 1.85 4.95 -14.61
N SER A 238 1.29 6.17 -14.68
CA SER A 238 1.67 7.19 -15.66
C SER A 238 2.97 7.94 -15.33
N LEU A 239 3.52 7.77 -14.12
CA LEU A 239 4.79 8.40 -13.75
C LEU A 239 5.92 7.80 -14.57
N ALA A 240 6.85 8.65 -15.01
CA ALA A 240 8.02 8.21 -15.73
C ALA A 240 8.91 7.32 -14.85
N SER A 241 9.40 6.24 -15.43
CA SER A 241 10.38 5.36 -14.80
C SER A 241 11.76 5.60 -15.40
N ALA A 242 12.81 5.46 -14.57
CA ALA A 242 14.18 5.75 -15.00
C ALA A 242 14.69 4.77 -16.08
N ASN A 243 14.19 3.53 -16.10
CA ASN A 243 14.55 2.48 -17.04
C ASN A 243 13.47 1.39 -17.07
N GLY A 244 13.64 0.39 -17.94
CA GLY A 244 12.69 -0.71 -18.10
C GLY A 244 12.53 -1.59 -16.85
N VAL A 245 13.60 -1.76 -16.06
CA VAL A 245 13.55 -2.50 -14.78
C VAL A 245 12.68 -1.76 -13.76
N ALA A 246 12.86 -0.45 -13.66
CA ALA A 246 12.07 0.41 -12.79
C ALA A 246 10.58 0.43 -13.19
N GLU A 247 10.30 0.48 -14.49
CA GLU A 247 8.93 0.43 -15.02
C GLU A 247 8.24 -0.89 -14.67
N LEU A 248 8.93 -2.01 -14.89
CA LEU A 248 8.42 -3.34 -14.55
C LEU A 248 8.16 -3.45 -13.05
N PHE A 249 9.15 -3.12 -12.22
CA PHE A 249 9.02 -3.20 -10.76
C PHE A 249 7.86 -2.33 -10.26
N LYS A 250 7.72 -1.10 -10.76
CA LYS A 250 6.62 -0.18 -10.43
C LYS A 250 5.26 -0.83 -10.70
N ASN A 251 5.07 -1.39 -11.89
CA ASN A 251 3.77 -1.93 -12.31
C ASN A 251 3.38 -3.17 -11.50
N GLU A 252 4.34 -4.06 -11.25
CA GLU A 252 4.11 -5.31 -10.52
C GLU A 252 3.94 -5.07 -9.02
N PHE A 253 4.74 -4.15 -8.46
CA PHE A 253 4.56 -3.69 -7.09
C PHE A 253 3.19 -3.02 -6.90
N LEU A 254 2.78 -2.15 -7.83
CA LEU A 254 1.49 -1.48 -7.78
C LEU A 254 0.32 -2.46 -7.89
N ALA A 255 0.41 -3.47 -8.77
CA ALA A 255 -0.59 -4.52 -8.88
C ALA A 255 -0.72 -5.32 -7.58
N THR A 256 0.41 -5.72 -6.99
CA THR A 256 0.47 -6.47 -5.73
C THR A 256 -0.06 -5.63 -4.56
N ALA A 257 0.34 -4.36 -4.48
CA ALA A 257 -0.13 -3.39 -3.49
C ALA A 257 -1.64 -3.17 -3.57
N ARG A 258 -2.20 -3.00 -4.78
CA ARG A 258 -3.64 -2.86 -5.00
C ARG A 258 -4.42 -4.07 -4.53
N ASN A 259 -3.94 -5.28 -4.84
CA ASN A 259 -4.57 -6.51 -4.36
C ASN A 259 -4.55 -6.59 -2.82
N GLY A 260 -3.40 -6.28 -2.20
CA GLY A 260 -3.25 -6.23 -0.76
C GLY A 260 -4.18 -5.21 -0.07
N PHE A 261 -4.40 -4.04 -0.68
CA PHE A 261 -5.36 -3.05 -0.20
C PHE A 261 -6.82 -3.49 -0.45
N GLY A 262 -7.09 -4.15 -1.58
CA GLY A 262 -8.39 -4.72 -1.90
C GLY A 262 -8.91 -5.69 -0.84
N GLN A 263 -8.02 -6.47 -0.22
CA GLN A 263 -8.38 -7.33 0.91
C GLN A 263 -8.91 -6.53 2.13
N TRP A 264 -8.29 -5.39 2.44
CA TRP A 264 -8.75 -4.50 3.51
C TRP A 264 -10.11 -3.87 3.18
N VAL A 265 -10.29 -3.43 1.93
CA VAL A 265 -11.57 -2.89 1.45
C VAL A 265 -12.68 -3.93 1.56
N TRP A 266 -12.40 -5.18 1.20
CA TRP A 266 -13.37 -6.28 1.31
C TRP A 266 -13.75 -6.54 2.77
N ILE A 267 -12.77 -6.62 3.68
CA ILE A 267 -13.04 -6.79 5.13
C ILE A 267 -13.90 -5.63 5.65
N ALA A 268 -13.57 -4.39 5.29
CA ALA A 268 -14.33 -3.22 5.70
C ALA A 268 -15.77 -3.24 5.15
N ALA A 269 -15.97 -3.68 3.92
CA ALA A 269 -17.29 -3.86 3.33
C ALA A 269 -18.11 -4.92 4.09
N VAL A 270 -17.51 -6.06 4.43
CA VAL A 270 -18.18 -7.12 5.22
C VAL A 270 -18.57 -6.61 6.61
N VAL A 271 -17.65 -5.94 7.32
CA VAL A 271 -17.93 -5.37 8.65
C VAL A 271 -19.04 -4.33 8.56
N SER A 272 -18.99 -3.44 7.58
CA SER A 272 -20.00 -2.40 7.35
C SER A 272 -21.36 -3.00 6.99
N GLY A 273 -21.38 -4.05 6.17
CA GLY A 273 -22.58 -4.80 5.84
C GLY A 273 -23.20 -5.48 7.08
N ALA A 274 -22.38 -6.07 7.95
CA ALA A 274 -22.85 -6.65 9.20
C ALA A 274 -23.46 -5.58 10.13
N VAL A 275 -22.80 -4.41 10.28
CA VAL A 275 -23.31 -3.28 11.06
C VAL A 275 -24.64 -2.78 10.51
N LEU A 276 -24.78 -2.68 9.18
CA LEU A 276 -26.01 -2.31 8.50
C LEU A 276 -27.15 -3.29 8.84
N VAL A 277 -26.90 -4.60 8.69
CA VAL A 277 -27.90 -5.65 8.97
C VAL A 277 -28.36 -5.59 10.43
N VAL A 278 -27.42 -5.46 11.38
CA VAL A 278 -27.75 -5.30 12.81
C VAL A 278 -28.60 -4.06 13.04
N GLY A 279 -28.26 -2.93 12.41
CA GLY A 279 -29.04 -1.70 12.46
C GLY A 279 -30.48 -1.88 11.97
N VAL A 280 -30.66 -2.55 10.83
CA VAL A 280 -31.98 -2.84 10.25
C VAL A 280 -32.80 -3.74 11.17
N ILE A 281 -32.24 -4.85 11.64
CA ILE A 281 -32.94 -5.79 12.53
C ILE A 281 -33.36 -5.09 13.83
N ALA A 282 -32.45 -4.34 14.46
CA ALA A 282 -32.74 -3.58 15.68
C ALA A 282 -33.85 -2.54 15.44
N GLY A 283 -33.88 -1.90 14.26
CA GLY A 283 -34.93 -0.97 13.85
C GLY A 283 -36.30 -1.62 13.75
N VAL A 284 -36.39 -2.77 13.06
CA VAL A 284 -37.63 -3.53 12.89
C VAL A 284 -38.17 -4.04 14.23
N VAL A 285 -37.30 -4.59 15.09
CA VAL A 285 -37.71 -5.11 16.41
C VAL A 285 -38.21 -3.98 17.33
N SER A 286 -37.53 -2.83 17.33
CA SER A 286 -37.93 -1.68 18.17
C SER A 286 -39.24 -1.04 17.71
N GLY A 287 -39.47 -0.97 16.39
CA GLY A 287 -40.73 -0.47 15.82
C GLY A 287 -41.96 -1.33 16.16
N ARG A 288 -41.78 -2.66 16.25
CA ARG A 288 -42.83 -3.61 16.64
C ARG A 288 -43.23 -3.53 18.12
N ARG A 289 -42.32 -3.11 19.02
CA ARG A 289 -42.63 -2.94 20.46
C ARG A 289 -43.46 -1.67 20.74
N GLY A 290 -43.18 -0.57 20.05
CA GLY A 290 -43.94 0.69 20.21
C GLY A 290 -45.37 0.62 19.69
N SER A 291 -45.64 -0.20 18.68
CA SER A 291 -46.98 -0.38 18.10
C SER A 291 -47.88 -1.33 18.92
N ARG A 292 -47.31 -2.22 19.74
CA ARG A 292 -48.06 -3.07 20.67
C ARG A 292 -48.53 -2.33 21.92
N SER A 293 -47.78 -1.36 22.42
CA SER A 293 -48.18 -0.59 23.62
C SER A 293 -49.24 0.47 23.32
N ALA A 294 -49.47 0.83 22.06
CA ALA A 294 -50.50 1.78 21.65
C ALA A 294 -51.86 1.13 21.37
N ARG A 295 -51.96 -0.21 21.47
CA ARG A 295 -53.18 -1.00 21.23
C ARG A 295 -53.75 -1.67 22.50
N SER A 296 -53.14 -1.42 23.67
CA SER A 296 -53.67 -1.79 25.00
C SER A 296 -54.16 -0.55 25.71
#